data_AF-A0AAV4WTY1-F1
#
_entry.id   AF-A0AAV4WTY1-F1
#
_cell.length_a   1.000
_cell.length_b   1.000
_cell.length_c   1.000
_cell.angle_alpha   90.00
_cell.angle_beta   90.00
_cell.angle_gamma   90.00
#
_symmetry.space_group_name_H-M   'P 1'
#
loop_
_entity.id
_entity.type
_entity.pdbx_description
1 polymer ?
#
loop_
_entity_poly.entity_id
_entity_poly.type
_entity_poly.pdbx_seq_one_letter_code
_entity_poly.pdbx_strand_id
1 'polypeptide(L)'
;MQKITKKCEDPSYDTSEVDKFDNGALMKKVVESVSQRIGVTLTKDDIKLIYTACVFDYALNNSDAWCSLFSSDDLQVLEFSADIDDYYSDAYGNEVNYKQACPVAKYIFDFMKKSTENSNDTKVVLHFFMLEP
;
A
#
# COMPACT_ATOMS: atom_id res chain seq x y z
N MET A 1 7.26 26.25 -12.28
CA MET A 1 5.94 25.89 -11.69
C MET A 1 4.93 25.40 -12.74
N GLN A 2 4.83 26.00 -13.94
CA GLN A 2 3.91 25.53 -15.01
C GLN A 2 4.17 24.10 -15.55
N LYS A 3 5.38 23.55 -15.40
CA LYS A 3 5.70 22.15 -15.79
C LYS A 3 5.17 21.10 -14.81
N ILE A 4 4.83 21.48 -13.57
CA ILE A 4 4.34 20.54 -12.55
C ILE A 4 2.84 20.33 -12.73
N THR A 5 2.10 21.39 -13.05
CA THR A 5 0.63 21.38 -13.19
C THR A 5 0.11 20.54 -14.35
N LYS A 6 0.89 20.31 -15.41
CA LYS A 6 0.45 19.53 -16.60
C LYS A 6 0.68 18.02 -16.46
N LYS A 7 1.34 17.56 -15.39
CA LYS A 7 1.66 16.13 -15.15
C LYS A 7 0.71 15.49 -14.12
N CYS A 8 -0.24 16.27 -13.59
CA CYS A 8 -1.23 15.84 -12.60
C CYS A 8 -2.58 15.44 -13.21
N GLU A 9 -2.77 15.65 -14.51
CA GLU A 9 -3.97 15.22 -15.24
C GLU A 9 -3.61 13.94 -16.02
N ASP A 10 -4.24 12.83 -15.63
CA ASP A 10 -4.12 11.47 -16.18
C ASP A 10 -2.76 10.76 -15.92
N PRO A 11 -2.48 10.39 -14.65
CA PRO A 11 -1.30 9.58 -14.31
C PRO A 11 -1.37 8.19 -14.95
N SER A 12 -0.35 7.84 -15.74
CA SER A 12 -0.14 6.46 -16.19
C SER A 12 0.76 5.74 -15.18
N TYR A 13 0.25 4.63 -14.65
CA TYR A 13 0.97 3.74 -13.74
C TYR A 13 1.41 2.49 -14.50
N ASP A 14 2.68 2.11 -14.39
CA ASP A 14 3.15 0.78 -14.75
C ASP A 14 3.08 -0.11 -13.52
N THR A 15 2.15 -1.06 -13.52
CA THR A 15 1.97 -2.08 -12.48
C THR A 15 2.33 -3.48 -12.98
N SER A 16 3.08 -3.59 -14.08
CA SER A 16 3.42 -4.88 -14.69
C SER A 16 4.24 -5.80 -13.76
N GLU A 17 4.97 -5.22 -12.80
CA GLU A 17 5.72 -5.98 -11.79
C GLU A 17 4.79 -6.60 -10.72
N VAL A 18 3.65 -5.96 -10.41
CA VAL A 18 2.62 -6.54 -9.54
C VAL A 18 2.11 -7.83 -10.16
N ASP A 19 1.72 -7.79 -11.43
CA ASP A 19 1.25 -8.96 -12.17
C ASP A 19 2.30 -10.07 -12.27
N LYS A 20 3.57 -9.70 -12.51
CA LYS A 20 4.67 -10.68 -12.57
C LYS A 20 4.86 -11.38 -11.23
N PHE A 21 4.80 -10.66 -10.12
CA PHE A 21 4.95 -11.23 -8.79
C PHE A 21 3.76 -12.12 -8.42
N ASP A 22 2.55 -11.60 -8.60
CA ASP A 22 1.28 -12.29 -8.34
C ASP A 22 1.16 -13.63 -9.08
N ASN A 23 1.66 -13.68 -10.32
CA ASN A 23 1.67 -14.89 -11.14
C ASN A 23 2.96 -15.72 -10.99
N GLY A 24 3.86 -15.28 -10.12
CA GLY A 24 5.17 -15.85 -9.85
C GLY A 24 5.14 -17.12 -9.01
N ALA A 25 6.31 -17.74 -8.87
CA ALA A 25 6.46 -19.02 -8.18
C ALA A 25 6.18 -18.93 -6.67
N LEU A 26 6.44 -17.79 -6.04
CA LEU A 26 6.19 -17.59 -4.61
C LEU A 26 4.69 -17.59 -4.31
N MET A 27 3.91 -16.80 -5.04
CA MET A 27 2.46 -16.74 -4.86
C MET A 27 1.78 -18.07 -5.18
N LYS A 28 2.23 -18.77 -6.23
CA LYS A 28 1.75 -20.14 -6.54
C LYS A 28 1.98 -21.11 -5.39
N LYS A 29 3.14 -21.05 -4.73
CA LYS A 29 3.42 -21.87 -3.53
C LYS A 29 2.48 -21.55 -2.38
N VAL A 30 2.12 -20.28 -2.16
CA VAL A 30 1.14 -19.89 -1.14
C VAL A 30 -0.22 -20.51 -1.45
N VAL A 31 -0.71 -20.37 -2.69
CA VAL A 31 -1.97 -20.97 -3.13
C VAL A 31 -1.97 -22.49 -2.89
N GLU A 32 -0.90 -23.18 -3.28
CA GLU A 32 -0.75 -24.62 -3.08
C GLU A 32 -0.71 -25.00 -1.58
N SER A 33 0.10 -24.30 -0.79
CA SER A 33 0.28 -24.52 0.66
C SER A 33 -1.03 -24.39 1.42
N VAL A 34 -1.76 -23.29 1.20
CA VAL A 34 -3.02 -23.01 1.89
C VAL A 34 -4.12 -23.95 1.39
N SER A 35 -4.23 -24.19 0.09
CA SER A 35 -5.20 -25.15 -0.48
C SER A 35 -5.03 -26.56 0.12
N GLN A 36 -3.79 -27.03 0.25
CA GLN A 36 -3.49 -28.32 0.88
C GLN A 36 -3.87 -28.33 2.36
N ARG A 37 -3.61 -27.24 3.08
CA ARG A 37 -3.90 -27.14 4.52
C ARG A 37 -5.38 -27.18 4.83
N ILE A 38 -6.21 -26.52 4.01
CA ILE A 38 -7.67 -26.47 4.23
C ILE A 38 -8.43 -27.59 3.52
N GLY A 39 -7.79 -28.29 2.59
CA GLY A 39 -8.40 -29.40 1.84
C GLY A 39 -9.34 -28.98 0.71
N VAL A 40 -9.21 -27.75 0.19
CA VAL A 40 -10.01 -27.20 -0.90
C VAL A 40 -9.10 -26.47 -1.89
N THR A 41 -9.38 -26.59 -3.19
CA THR A 41 -8.65 -25.86 -4.23
C THR A 41 -9.03 -24.38 -4.21
N LEU A 42 -8.06 -23.52 -3.91
CA LEU A 42 -8.20 -22.06 -3.92
C LEU A 42 -7.57 -21.42 -5.15
N THR A 43 -8.06 -20.25 -5.51
CA THR A 43 -7.42 -19.34 -6.48
C THR A 43 -6.56 -18.30 -5.77
N LYS A 44 -5.72 -17.57 -6.53
CA LYS A 44 -4.97 -16.42 -6.01
C LYS A 44 -5.88 -15.38 -5.36
N ASP A 45 -7.05 -15.13 -5.97
CA ASP A 45 -7.99 -14.12 -5.48
C ASP A 45 -8.64 -14.58 -4.17
N ASP A 46 -8.91 -15.87 -4.01
CA ASP A 46 -9.37 -16.43 -2.73
C ASP A 46 -8.30 -16.26 -1.64
N ILE A 47 -7.02 -16.49 -1.95
CA ILE A 47 -5.92 -16.27 -1.01
C ILE A 47 -5.85 -14.80 -0.57
N LYS A 48 -5.93 -13.86 -1.51
CA LYS A 48 -5.95 -12.42 -1.21
C LYS A 48 -7.17 -12.06 -0.35
N LEU A 49 -8.34 -12.61 -0.65
CA LEU A 49 -9.55 -12.39 0.15
C LEU A 49 -9.41 -12.91 1.59
N ILE A 50 -8.86 -14.11 1.77
CA ILE A 50 -8.62 -14.70 3.10
C ILE A 50 -7.57 -13.88 3.86
N TYR A 51 -6.53 -13.39 3.17
CA TYR A 51 -5.53 -12.50 3.76
C TYR A 51 -6.15 -11.19 4.25
N THR A 52 -6.99 -10.55 3.43
CA THR A 52 -7.76 -9.36 3.84
C THR A 52 -8.66 -9.67 5.03
N ALA A 53 -9.37 -10.80 5.02
CA ALA A 53 -10.19 -11.22 6.16
C ALA A 53 -9.35 -11.40 7.44
N CYS A 54 -8.15 -11.96 7.35
CA CYS A 54 -7.19 -12.05 8.45
C CYS A 54 -6.84 -10.67 9.02
N VAL A 55 -6.42 -9.73 8.18
CA VAL A 55 -6.02 -8.39 8.62
C VAL A 55 -7.18 -7.67 9.33
N PHE A 56 -8.38 -7.70 8.74
CA PHE A 56 -9.55 -7.03 9.32
C PHE A 56 -10.09 -7.72 10.57
N ASP A 57 -10.13 -9.06 10.61
CA ASP A 57 -10.60 -9.81 11.78
C ASP A 57 -9.67 -9.61 12.97
N TYR A 58 -8.36 -9.55 12.72
CA TYR A 58 -7.39 -9.20 13.75
C TYR A 58 -7.57 -7.75 14.23
N ALA A 59 -7.68 -6.79 13.31
CA ALA A 59 -7.81 -5.38 13.67
C ALA A 59 -9.10 -5.05 14.42
N LEU A 60 -10.22 -5.68 14.07
CA LEU A 60 -11.54 -5.39 14.64
C LEU A 60 -11.86 -6.25 15.86
N ASN A 61 -11.47 -7.53 15.85
CA ASN A 61 -11.90 -8.51 16.85
C ASN A 61 -10.74 -9.09 17.66
N ASN A 62 -9.48 -8.75 17.35
CA ASN A 62 -8.28 -9.38 17.91
C ASN A 62 -8.32 -10.91 17.79
N SER A 63 -8.89 -11.38 16.68
CA SER A 63 -9.04 -12.79 16.31
C SER A 63 -8.02 -13.16 15.25
N ASP A 64 -7.43 -14.34 15.39
CA ASP A 64 -6.46 -14.90 14.44
C ASP A 64 -7.06 -16.06 13.63
N ALA A 65 -8.39 -16.26 13.67
CA ALA A 65 -9.06 -17.39 13.04
C ALA A 65 -8.70 -17.52 11.55
N TRP A 66 -8.81 -16.42 10.80
CA TRP A 66 -8.44 -16.38 9.38
C TRP A 66 -6.92 -16.39 9.18
N CYS A 67 -6.15 -15.76 10.07
CA CYS A 67 -4.70 -15.72 9.99
C CYS A 67 -4.05 -17.09 10.19
N SER A 68 -4.68 -17.96 11.00
CA SER A 68 -4.22 -19.32 11.30
C SER A 68 -4.17 -20.23 10.07
N LEU A 69 -4.85 -19.84 8.98
CA LEU A 69 -4.82 -20.56 7.71
C LEU A 69 -3.48 -20.40 6.98
N PHE A 70 -2.68 -19.39 7.34
CA PHE A 70 -1.38 -19.10 6.74
C PHE A 70 -0.22 -19.53 7.65
N SER A 71 0.89 -19.94 7.05
CA SER A 71 2.16 -20.06 7.78
C SER A 71 2.86 -18.71 7.82
N SER A 72 3.90 -18.58 8.64
CA SER A 72 4.72 -17.37 8.63
C SER A 72 5.35 -17.10 7.25
N ASP A 73 5.73 -18.14 6.51
CA ASP A 73 6.32 -18.00 5.17
C ASP A 73 5.26 -17.56 4.15
N ASP A 74 4.02 -18.09 4.27
CA ASP A 74 2.90 -17.65 3.43
C ASP A 74 2.60 -16.15 3.65
N LEU A 75 2.58 -15.72 4.92
CA LEU A 75 2.34 -14.32 5.29
C LEU A 75 3.44 -13.38 4.78
N GLN A 76 4.72 -13.77 4.86
CA GLN A 76 5.81 -12.95 4.33
C GLN A 76 5.69 -12.73 2.82
N VAL A 77 5.24 -13.74 2.07
CA VAL A 77 5.00 -13.60 0.63
C VAL A 77 3.82 -12.68 0.34
N LEU A 78 2.75 -12.74 1.15
CA LEU A 78 1.56 -11.89 1.00
C LEU A 78 1.85 -10.43 1.39
N GLU A 79 2.60 -10.21 2.46
CA GLU A 79 3.10 -8.89 2.86
C GLU A 79 3.95 -8.28 1.74
N PHE A 80 4.92 -9.03 1.23
CA PHE A 80 5.75 -8.56 0.12
C PHE A 80 4.95 -8.34 -1.17
N SER A 81 3.87 -9.09 -1.39
CA SER A 81 2.94 -8.86 -2.51
C SER A 81 2.27 -7.49 -2.40
N ALA A 82 1.84 -7.11 -1.20
CA ALA A 82 1.23 -5.81 -0.93
C ALA A 82 2.27 -4.69 -1.05
N ASP A 83 3.49 -4.89 -0.53
CA ASP A 83 4.58 -3.92 -0.67
C ASP A 83 4.91 -3.63 -2.14
N ILE A 84 4.87 -4.64 -3.02
CA ILE A 84 5.09 -4.43 -4.46
C ILE A 84 3.95 -3.59 -5.05
N ASP A 85 2.70 -3.88 -4.68
CA ASP A 85 1.54 -3.10 -5.14
C ASP A 85 1.71 -1.62 -4.73
N ASP A 86 1.84 -1.36 -3.42
CA ASP A 86 2.06 -0.04 -2.84
C ASP A 86 3.27 0.68 -3.47
N TYR A 87 4.34 -0.05 -3.76
CA TYR A 87 5.54 0.54 -4.34
C TYR A 87 5.26 1.13 -5.73
N TYR A 88 4.51 0.41 -6.56
CA TYR A 88 4.18 0.83 -7.91
C TYR A 88 2.96 1.75 -7.97
N SER A 89 1.94 1.57 -7.13
CA SER A 89 0.75 2.44 -7.09
C SER A 89 1.04 3.79 -6.42
N ASP A 90 1.78 3.80 -5.30
CA ASP A 90 1.81 4.95 -4.39
C ASP A 90 3.21 5.43 -3.98
N ALA A 91 4.25 4.60 -4.18
CA ALA A 91 5.64 4.95 -3.85
C ALA A 91 6.51 5.20 -5.09
N TYR A 92 7.78 4.78 -5.08
CA TYR A 92 8.76 5.18 -6.10
C TYR A 92 8.70 4.41 -7.42
N GLY A 93 7.81 3.42 -7.54
CA GLY A 93 7.69 2.60 -8.76
C GLY A 93 7.21 3.39 -9.97
N ASN A 94 6.46 4.47 -9.77
CA ASN A 94 6.04 5.37 -10.84
C ASN A 94 6.45 6.83 -10.56
N GLU A 95 6.89 7.54 -11.61
CA GLU A 95 7.36 8.92 -11.48
C GLU A 95 6.26 9.89 -11.01
N VAL A 96 5.01 9.56 -11.30
CA VAL A 96 3.87 10.41 -10.93
C VAL A 96 3.63 10.44 -9.42
N ASN A 97 3.87 9.33 -8.73
CA ASN A 97 3.64 9.14 -7.31
C ASN A 97 4.48 10.11 -6.48
N TYR A 98 5.81 10.17 -6.68
CA TYR A 98 6.63 11.12 -5.93
C TYR A 98 6.43 12.58 -6.36
N LYS A 99 5.90 12.83 -7.57
CA LYS A 99 5.54 14.19 -8.00
C LYS A 99 4.28 14.70 -7.32
N GLN A 100 3.31 13.83 -7.03
CA GLN A 100 2.09 14.18 -6.32
C GLN A 100 2.37 14.66 -4.88
N ALA A 101 3.47 14.22 -4.27
CA ALA A 101 3.91 14.67 -2.95
C ALA A 101 4.47 16.10 -2.93
N CYS A 102 4.84 16.67 -4.08
CA CYS A 102 5.54 17.97 -4.15
C CYS A 102 4.76 19.14 -3.51
N PRO A 103 3.44 19.31 -3.73
CA PRO A 103 2.67 20.41 -3.13
C PRO A 103 2.62 20.31 -1.60
N VAL A 104 2.48 19.10 -1.06
CA VAL A 104 2.43 18.84 0.39
C VAL A 104 3.78 19.12 1.02
N ALA A 105 4.87 18.63 0.43
CA ALA A 105 6.23 18.91 0.93
C ALA A 105 6.51 20.43 0.93
N LYS A 106 6.17 21.13 -0.17
CA LYS A 106 6.32 22.59 -0.24
C LYS A 106 5.51 23.28 0.86
N TYR A 107 4.25 22.91 1.05
CA TYR A 107 3.39 23.47 2.09
C TYR A 107 4.01 23.29 3.48
N ILE A 108 4.52 22.09 3.79
CA ILE A 108 5.15 21.78 5.07
C ILE A 108 6.38 22.67 5.33
N PHE A 109 7.26 22.83 4.34
CA PHE A 109 8.44 23.71 4.47
C PHE A 109 8.06 25.19 4.61
N ASP A 110 7.10 25.66 3.81
CA ASP A 110 6.61 27.05 3.88
C ASP A 110 5.95 27.32 5.25
N PHE A 111 5.18 26.36 5.77
CA PHE A 111 4.56 26.43 7.11
C PHE A 111 5.61 26.48 8.22
N MET A 112 6.62 25.60 8.17
CA MET A 112 7.71 25.60 9.15
C MET A 112 8.45 26.94 9.16
N LYS A 113 8.80 27.46 7.99
CA LYS A 113 9.48 28.76 7.87
C LYS A 113 8.64 29.88 8.49
N LYS A 114 7.37 30.00 8.08
CA LYS A 114 6.45 31.01 8.62
C LYS A 114 6.29 30.90 10.14
N SER A 115 6.23 29.67 10.65
CA SER A 115 6.10 29.41 12.09
C SER A 115 7.31 29.84 12.90
N THR A 116 8.48 30.03 12.30
CA THR A 116 9.67 30.55 13.01
C THR A 116 9.76 32.08 13.00
N GLU A 117 9.12 32.75 12.04
CA GLU A 117 9.30 34.19 11.82
C GLU A 117 8.40 35.06 12.72
N ASN A 118 7.20 34.58 13.09
CA ASN A 118 6.25 35.35 13.88
C ASN A 118 5.65 34.53 15.03
N SER A 119 5.73 35.02 16.27
CA SER A 119 5.20 34.33 17.46
C SER A 119 3.68 34.11 17.42
N ASN A 120 2.94 34.95 16.71
CA ASN A 120 1.47 34.92 16.66
C ASN A 120 0.91 34.01 15.56
N ASP A 121 1.76 33.46 14.69
CA ASP A 121 1.32 32.51 13.65
C ASP A 121 1.04 31.12 14.24
N THR A 122 0.06 30.43 13.64
CA THR A 122 -0.30 29.04 13.98
C THR A 122 0.92 28.14 14.00
N LYS A 123 1.15 27.45 15.12
CA LYS A 123 2.31 26.55 15.31
C LYS A 123 2.00 25.08 15.03
N VAL A 124 0.72 24.71 14.98
CA VAL A 124 0.28 23.33 14.83
C VAL A 124 -0.84 23.26 13.81
N VAL A 125 -0.69 22.35 12.85
CA VAL A 125 -1.72 21.97 11.89
C VAL A 125 -1.79 20.45 11.85
N LEU A 126 -3.00 19.90 11.94
CA LEU A 126 -3.26 18.47 11.81
C LEU A 126 -3.92 18.22 10.46
N HIS A 127 -3.31 17.36 9.64
CA HIS A 127 -3.88 16.93 8.37
C HIS A 127 -4.21 15.44 8.44
N PHE A 128 -5.38 15.08 7.90
CA PHE A 128 -5.85 13.70 7.81
C PHE A 128 -5.99 13.37 6.33
N PHE A 129 -5.25 12.38 5.85
CA PHE A 129 -5.26 11.91 4.47
C PHE A 129 -5.56 10.41 4.45
N MET A 130 -6.15 9.93 3.36
CA MET A 130 -6.29 8.51 3.10
C MET A 130 -5.03 7.98 2.40
N LEU A 131 -4.69 6.72 2.67
CA LEU A 131 -3.61 6.00 1.99
C LEU A 131 -4.04 5.53 0.59
N GLU A 132 -5.33 5.21 0.40
CA GLU A 132 -5.92 4.81 -0.88
C GLU A 132 -7.22 5.60 -1.16
N PRO A 133 -7.58 5.88 -2.44
CA PRO A 133 -8.86 6.47 -2.84
C PRO A 133 -10.09 5.57 -2.68
#